data_AF-A0A1Y6CMF1-F1
#
_entry.id   AF-A0A1Y6CMF1-F1
#
_cell.length_a   1.000
_cell.length_b   1.000
_cell.length_c   1.000
_cell.angle_alpha   90.00
_cell.angle_beta   90.00
_cell.angle_gamma   90.00
#
_symmetry.space_group_name_H-M   'P 1'
#
loop_
_entity.id
_entity.type
_entity.pdbx_description
1 polymer ?
#
loop_
_entity_poly.entity_id
_entity_poly.type
_entity_poly.pdbx_seq_one_letter_code
_entity_poly.pdbx_strand_id
1 'polypeptide(L)'
;MKTLFNTLCILIFLSYPILALAHGYMSEPKSRSLLCKEGSNQNCGAVQYEPQSVEGPDGFPEAGAADGQIAAAASASWSPLNEQSPGRWNKVAIKSGTNTFSWHFTAPHVTKDWRYFLTKPDWNPSEPLSRQAFDLEPFCVVDGAMAKPPADISHDCQLPERSGYHVILALWDVGDTAATFYQVIDVDFNGSNGGGDGTPGDSNSPDTDNGNPSFPTGDDCDDEASQLSQTTSKLLCNAKPFSGADAEWCNENCNQVPSFCPKDLCECQ
;
A
#
# COMPACT_ATOMS: atom_id res chain seq x y z
N MET A 1 29.18 60.65 29.17
CA MET A 1 28.09 60.83 28.20
C MET A 1 27.91 59.51 27.47
N LYS A 2 26.67 59.04 27.36
CA LYS A 2 26.29 57.63 27.18
C LYS A 2 26.63 57.07 25.78
N THR A 3 27.09 55.82 25.79
CA THR A 3 27.31 54.89 24.68
C THR A 3 26.01 54.55 23.94
N LEU A 4 26.06 54.47 22.60
CA LEU A 4 25.02 53.87 21.76
C LEU A 4 25.69 52.91 20.78
N PHE A 5 25.72 51.62 21.16
CA PHE A 5 25.99 50.51 20.26
C PHE A 5 24.65 50.13 19.59
N ASN A 6 24.56 50.29 18.27
CA ASN A 6 23.42 49.82 17.47
C ASN A 6 23.61 48.33 17.20
N THR A 7 22.96 47.47 17.98
CA THR A 7 22.89 46.03 17.74
C THR A 7 21.79 45.75 16.73
N LEU A 8 22.16 45.45 15.49
CA LEU A 8 21.26 44.96 14.45
C LEU A 8 20.96 43.47 14.71
N CYS A 9 19.82 43.16 15.34
CA CYS A 9 19.33 41.79 15.45
C CYS A 9 18.83 41.30 14.08
N ILE A 10 19.62 40.46 13.41
CA ILE A 10 19.17 39.68 12.25
C ILE A 10 18.31 38.53 12.79
N LEU A 11 16.99 38.68 12.71
CA LEU A 11 16.03 37.60 12.96
C LEU A 11 16.05 36.63 11.77
N ILE A 12 16.80 35.53 11.91
CA ILE A 12 16.71 34.38 11.00
C ILE A 12 15.39 33.68 11.31
N PHE A 13 14.36 33.92 10.49
CA PHE A 13 13.15 33.11 10.50
C PHE A 13 13.51 31.72 9.95
N LEU A 14 13.75 30.77 10.85
CA LEU A 14 13.71 29.35 10.53
C LEU A 14 12.27 29.01 10.15
N SER A 15 11.96 29.05 8.86
CA SER A 15 10.73 28.48 8.31
C SER A 15 10.79 26.97 8.50
N TYR A 16 10.20 26.48 9.58
CA TYR A 16 9.90 25.06 9.70
C TYR A 16 8.89 24.73 8.59
N PRO A 17 9.18 23.81 7.66
CA PRO A 17 8.17 23.33 6.74
C PRO A 17 7.00 22.79 7.57
N ILE A 18 5.82 23.37 7.35
CA ILE A 18 4.58 22.81 7.90
C ILE A 18 4.47 21.43 7.26
N LEU A 19 4.44 20.38 8.09
CA LEU A 19 4.08 19.04 7.66
C LEU A 19 2.64 19.08 7.15
N ALA A 20 2.48 19.38 5.86
CA ALA A 20 1.22 19.17 5.18
C ALA A 20 1.02 17.66 5.08
N LEU A 21 0.13 17.13 5.92
CA LEU A 21 -0.21 15.71 5.99
C LEU A 21 -1.00 15.31 4.74
N ALA A 22 -0.32 15.15 3.60
CA ALA A 22 -0.89 14.57 2.39
C ALA A 22 -1.06 13.08 2.54
N HIS A 23 -2.16 12.53 2.03
CA HIS A 23 -2.45 11.11 2.19
C HIS A 23 -3.38 10.63 1.08
N GLY A 24 -2.97 9.54 0.42
CA GLY A 24 -3.77 8.86 -0.60
C GLY A 24 -3.14 7.57 -1.08
N TYR A 25 -3.95 6.73 -1.73
CA TYR A 25 -3.53 5.45 -2.29
C TYR A 25 -4.23 5.15 -3.62
N MET A 26 -3.66 4.24 -4.42
CA MET A 26 -4.32 3.75 -5.64
C MET A 26 -5.42 2.77 -5.25
N SER A 27 -6.67 3.13 -5.53
CA SER A 27 -7.87 2.33 -5.26
C SER A 27 -8.21 1.37 -6.41
N GLU A 28 -7.89 1.71 -7.65
CA GLU A 28 -8.10 0.84 -8.82
C GLU A 28 -7.04 1.11 -9.91
N PRO A 29 -6.35 0.09 -10.47
CA PRO A 29 -6.18 -1.24 -9.87
C PRO A 29 -5.58 -1.13 -8.47
N LYS A 30 -6.04 -1.99 -7.57
CA LYS A 30 -5.68 -1.92 -6.14
C LYS A 30 -4.17 -2.00 -5.93
N SER A 31 -3.59 -1.00 -5.27
CA SER A 31 -2.18 -0.98 -4.91
C SER A 31 -1.77 -2.11 -3.97
N ARG A 32 -0.47 -2.43 -3.95
CA ARG A 32 0.15 -3.38 -3.02
C ARG A 32 -0.16 -3.04 -1.56
N SER A 33 -0.07 -1.76 -1.19
CA SER A 33 -0.40 -1.24 0.15
C SER A 33 -1.88 -1.38 0.46
N LEU A 34 -2.79 -1.06 -0.46
CA LEU A 34 -4.23 -1.27 -0.26
C LEU A 34 -4.55 -2.77 -0.08
N LEU A 35 -3.98 -3.64 -0.90
CA LEU A 35 -4.15 -5.09 -0.77
C LEU A 35 -3.59 -5.63 0.56
N CYS A 36 -2.64 -4.94 1.20
CA CYS A 36 -2.23 -5.24 2.57
C CYS A 36 -3.33 -4.89 3.57
N LYS A 37 -3.94 -3.71 3.45
CA LYS A 37 -5.08 -3.31 4.30
C LYS A 37 -6.27 -4.26 4.16
N GLU A 38 -6.51 -4.77 2.95
CA GLU A 38 -7.59 -5.71 2.67
C GLU A 38 -7.26 -7.16 3.06
N GLY A 39 -6.04 -7.44 3.54
CA GLY A 39 -5.63 -8.78 3.96
C GLY A 39 -5.38 -9.77 2.82
N SER A 40 -5.41 -9.30 1.56
CA SER A 40 -5.00 -10.12 0.42
C SER A 40 -3.49 -10.34 0.46
N ASN A 41 -2.72 -9.26 0.64
CA ASN A 41 -1.29 -9.33 0.90
C ASN A 41 -1.04 -9.45 2.41
N GLN A 42 -0.31 -10.48 2.81
CA GLN A 42 0.03 -10.73 4.21
C GLN A 42 1.46 -10.28 4.54
N ASN A 43 1.76 -10.23 5.84
CA ASN A 43 3.08 -9.86 6.38
C ASN A 43 3.55 -8.47 5.92
N CYS A 44 2.64 -7.49 5.86
CA CYS A 44 2.95 -6.15 5.37
C CYS A 44 3.44 -5.18 6.46
N GLY A 45 3.41 -5.57 7.74
CA GLY A 45 3.76 -4.67 8.84
C GLY A 45 2.77 -3.50 8.95
N ALA A 46 3.26 -2.33 9.37
CA ALA A 46 2.42 -1.19 9.72
C ALA A 46 1.57 -0.62 8.57
N VAL A 47 2.02 -0.77 7.31
CA VAL A 47 1.33 -0.19 6.15
C VAL A 47 -0.09 -0.72 5.93
N GLN A 48 -0.42 -1.89 6.47
CA GLN A 48 -1.78 -2.44 6.40
C GLN A 48 -2.82 -1.56 7.12
N TYR A 49 -2.39 -0.74 8.09
CA TYR A 49 -3.28 0.16 8.82
C TYR A 49 -3.42 1.53 8.15
N GLU A 50 -2.45 1.90 7.31
CA GLU A 50 -2.37 3.22 6.70
C GLU A 50 -1.80 3.19 5.26
N PRO A 51 -2.47 2.52 4.32
CA PRO A 51 -2.00 2.43 2.93
C PRO A 51 -1.87 3.78 2.23
N GLN A 52 -2.53 4.81 2.77
CA GLN A 52 -2.47 6.20 2.32
C GLN A 52 -1.15 6.93 2.65
N SER A 53 -0.28 6.37 3.49
CA SER A 53 0.87 7.07 4.10
C SER A 53 2.23 6.70 3.48
N VAL A 54 2.24 6.10 2.28
CA VAL A 54 3.48 5.69 1.59
C VAL A 54 4.14 6.91 0.92
N GLU A 55 4.57 7.85 1.77
CA GLU A 55 5.19 9.13 1.44
C GLU A 55 6.72 9.02 1.46
N GLY A 56 7.38 9.71 0.53
CA GLY A 56 8.83 9.79 0.45
C GLY A 56 9.33 11.04 -0.26
N PRO A 57 10.66 11.16 -0.44
CA PRO A 57 11.25 12.32 -1.10
C PRO A 57 10.80 12.43 -2.57
N ASP A 58 10.52 13.65 -3.05
CA ASP A 58 10.21 13.93 -4.46
C ASP A 58 11.46 13.76 -5.37
N GLY A 59 11.21 13.73 -6.69
CA GLY A 59 12.21 13.85 -7.74
C GLY A 59 12.57 12.54 -8.41
N PHE A 60 11.81 11.47 -8.20
CA PHE A 60 12.00 10.24 -8.98
C PHE A 60 11.85 10.54 -10.49
N PRO A 61 12.71 10.01 -11.38
CA PRO A 61 13.78 9.04 -11.12
C PRO A 61 15.16 9.63 -10.80
N GLU A 62 15.44 10.91 -11.04
CA GLU A 62 16.78 11.49 -10.82
C GLU A 62 17.16 11.60 -9.33
N ALA A 63 16.16 11.72 -8.47
CA ALA A 63 16.23 11.73 -7.02
C ALA A 63 15.14 10.81 -6.45
N GLY A 64 14.53 11.16 -5.31
CA GLY A 64 13.50 10.36 -4.66
C GLY A 64 14.01 9.08 -4.01
N ALA A 65 13.12 8.11 -3.79
CA ALA A 65 13.45 6.86 -3.11
C ALA A 65 14.62 6.09 -3.77
N ALA A 66 15.55 5.58 -2.97
CA ALA A 66 16.68 4.81 -3.46
C ALA A 66 16.26 3.47 -4.09
N ASP A 67 17.12 2.91 -4.94
CA ASP A 67 16.91 1.56 -5.48
C ASP A 67 16.79 0.53 -4.35
N GLY A 68 15.87 -0.43 -4.50
CA GLY A 68 15.51 -1.38 -3.45
C GLY A 68 14.59 -0.81 -2.36
N GLN A 69 14.28 0.48 -2.39
CA GLN A 69 13.40 1.14 -1.42
C GLN A 69 12.20 1.86 -2.05
N ILE A 70 11.98 1.68 -3.36
CA ILE A 70 10.97 2.39 -4.13
C ILE A 70 9.56 2.11 -3.61
N ALA A 71 9.22 0.84 -3.36
CA ALA A 71 7.88 0.44 -2.93
C ALA A 71 7.52 0.95 -1.52
N ALA A 72 8.53 1.17 -0.67
CA ALA A 72 8.39 1.73 0.66
C ALA A 72 8.58 3.25 0.71
N ALA A 73 8.75 3.94 -0.43
CA ALA A 73 9.05 5.37 -0.48
C ALA A 73 10.28 5.78 0.36
N ALA A 74 11.31 4.92 0.45
CA ALA A 74 12.46 5.08 1.35
C ALA A 74 12.15 5.14 2.87
N SER A 75 10.93 4.82 3.28
CA SER A 75 10.55 4.74 4.70
C SER A 75 10.86 3.37 5.30
N ALA A 76 11.52 3.36 6.46
CA ALA A 76 11.77 2.13 7.21
C ALA A 76 10.47 1.49 7.73
N SER A 77 9.45 2.31 8.06
CA SER A 77 8.15 1.85 8.55
C SER A 77 7.40 1.01 7.52
N TRP A 78 7.62 1.29 6.22
CA TRP A 78 6.99 0.60 5.10
C TRP A 78 7.91 -0.46 4.46
N SER A 79 9.04 -0.76 5.09
CA SER A 79 10.07 -1.64 4.52
C SER A 79 9.60 -3.03 4.07
N PRO A 80 8.56 -3.67 4.65
CA PRO A 80 8.04 -4.93 4.10
C PRO A 80 7.53 -4.83 2.65
N LEU A 81 7.12 -3.64 2.19
CA LEU A 81 6.70 -3.44 0.79
C LEU A 81 7.85 -3.63 -0.21
N ASN A 82 9.10 -3.53 0.23
CA ASN A 82 10.29 -3.70 -0.62
C ASN A 82 10.62 -5.17 -0.90
N GLU A 83 10.02 -6.13 -0.19
CA GLU A 83 10.19 -7.54 -0.52
C GLU A 83 9.76 -7.80 -1.96
N GLN A 84 10.57 -8.53 -2.71
CA GLN A 84 10.30 -8.78 -4.12
C GLN A 84 10.70 -10.21 -4.48
N SER A 85 9.70 -10.98 -4.88
CA SER A 85 9.85 -12.29 -5.51
C SER A 85 8.63 -12.55 -6.41
N PRO A 86 8.70 -13.49 -7.36
CA PRO A 86 7.60 -13.75 -8.29
C PRO A 86 6.26 -14.09 -7.60
N GLY A 87 6.33 -14.71 -6.42
CA GLY A 87 5.17 -15.17 -5.64
C GLY A 87 4.81 -14.31 -4.43
N ARG A 88 5.53 -13.22 -4.16
CA ARG A 88 5.37 -12.45 -2.91
C ARG A 88 4.04 -11.69 -2.82
N TRP A 89 3.56 -11.18 -3.95
CA TRP A 89 2.43 -10.25 -4.02
C TRP A 89 1.30 -10.80 -4.87
N ASN A 90 0.07 -10.53 -4.43
CA ASN A 90 -1.14 -10.74 -5.23
C ASN A 90 -1.11 -9.81 -6.44
N LYS A 91 -1.54 -10.33 -7.59
CA LYS A 91 -1.49 -9.61 -8.87
C LYS A 91 -2.90 -9.32 -9.33
N VAL A 92 -3.17 -8.07 -9.67
CA VAL A 92 -4.44 -7.66 -10.28
C VAL A 92 -4.38 -7.99 -11.77
N ALA A 93 -5.41 -8.64 -12.30
CA ALA A 93 -5.49 -8.89 -13.74
C ALA A 93 -5.62 -7.56 -14.49
N ILE A 94 -4.85 -7.40 -15.57
CA ILE A 94 -4.89 -6.19 -16.40
C ILE A 94 -4.66 -6.55 -17.87
N LYS A 95 -4.96 -5.63 -18.78
CA LYS A 95 -4.66 -5.77 -20.20
C LYS A 95 -3.90 -4.55 -20.70
N SER A 96 -3.07 -4.71 -21.73
CA SER A 96 -2.52 -3.58 -22.48
C SER A 96 -3.62 -2.70 -23.07
N GLY A 97 -3.29 -1.44 -23.39
CA GLY A 97 -4.21 -0.45 -23.93
C GLY A 97 -4.86 0.42 -22.85
N THR A 98 -6.04 0.97 -23.14
CA THR A 98 -6.74 1.89 -22.24
C THR A 98 -7.11 1.21 -20.92
N ASN A 99 -6.59 1.74 -19.81
CA ASN A 99 -6.98 1.39 -18.45
C ASN A 99 -7.23 2.64 -17.62
N THR A 100 -8.13 2.54 -16.66
CA THR A 100 -8.45 3.61 -15.72
C THR A 100 -7.72 3.38 -14.39
N PHE A 101 -6.99 4.40 -13.94
CA PHE A 101 -6.23 4.40 -12.68
C PHE A 101 -6.87 5.40 -11.70
N SER A 102 -7.39 4.91 -10.58
CA SER A 102 -8.14 5.69 -9.61
C SER A 102 -7.37 5.84 -8.30
N TRP A 103 -7.23 7.08 -7.84
CA TRP A 103 -6.71 7.41 -6.51
C TRP A 103 -7.85 7.75 -5.56
N HIS A 104 -7.67 7.39 -4.29
CA HIS A 104 -8.47 7.86 -3.17
C HIS A 104 -7.59 8.64 -2.19
N PHE A 105 -7.99 9.85 -1.83
CA PHE A 105 -7.26 10.74 -0.92
C PHE A 105 -8.02 10.91 0.39
N THR A 106 -7.42 10.46 1.50
CA THR A 106 -7.94 10.74 2.84
C THR A 106 -7.61 12.16 3.30
N ALA A 107 -6.55 12.74 2.72
CA ALA A 107 -6.21 14.16 2.85
C ALA A 107 -5.70 14.64 1.48
N PRO A 108 -6.56 15.26 0.65
CA PRO A 108 -6.12 15.80 -0.64
C PRO A 108 -5.29 17.08 -0.46
N HIS A 109 -4.24 17.26 -1.26
CA HIS A 109 -3.33 18.42 -1.23
C HIS A 109 -3.09 19.01 -2.61
N VAL A 110 -2.50 20.21 -2.65
CA VAL A 110 -2.08 20.84 -3.91
C VAL A 110 -1.21 19.84 -4.67
N THR A 111 -1.55 19.56 -5.91
CA THR A 111 -0.89 18.53 -6.70
C THR A 111 -0.14 19.14 -7.87
N LYS A 112 1.12 18.76 -8.01
CA LYS A 112 1.94 19.08 -9.17
C LYS A 112 1.56 18.18 -10.33
N ASP A 113 1.72 16.86 -10.18
CA ASP A 113 1.36 15.89 -11.19
C ASP A 113 1.13 14.49 -10.61
N TRP A 114 0.60 13.62 -11.47
CA TRP A 114 0.66 12.17 -11.30
C TRP A 114 1.44 11.55 -12.45
N ARG A 115 2.29 10.57 -12.14
CA ARG A 115 3.15 9.89 -13.12
C ARG A 115 3.10 8.38 -12.94
N TYR A 116 3.04 7.67 -14.06
CA TYR A 116 2.87 6.22 -14.08
C TYR A 116 3.98 5.55 -14.87
N PHE A 117 4.71 4.65 -14.23
CA PHE A 117 5.81 3.90 -14.82
C PHE A 117 5.49 2.41 -14.83
N LEU A 118 6.08 1.68 -15.76
CA LEU A 118 5.87 0.25 -15.91
C LEU A 118 7.22 -0.45 -15.96
N THR A 119 7.33 -1.60 -15.30
CA THR A 119 8.52 -2.44 -15.43
C THR A 119 8.83 -2.79 -16.90
N LYS A 120 10.11 -2.93 -17.23
CA LYS A 120 10.59 -3.33 -18.55
C LYS A 120 10.11 -4.74 -18.90
N PRO A 121 10.04 -5.11 -20.19
CA PRO A 121 9.70 -6.48 -20.59
C PRO A 121 10.65 -7.54 -20.01
N ASP A 122 11.92 -7.20 -19.81
CA ASP A 122 12.99 -8.08 -19.32
C ASP A 122 13.33 -7.86 -17.83
N TRP A 123 12.45 -7.20 -17.06
CA TRP A 123 12.67 -7.00 -15.63
C TRP A 123 12.77 -8.34 -14.87
N ASN A 124 13.58 -8.37 -13.81
CA ASN A 124 13.72 -9.57 -12.98
C ASN A 124 12.78 -9.49 -11.76
N PRO A 125 11.69 -10.30 -11.71
CA PRO A 125 10.73 -10.27 -10.60
C PRO A 125 11.27 -10.83 -9.27
N SER A 126 12.48 -11.38 -9.27
CA SER A 126 13.17 -11.91 -8.09
C SER A 126 14.17 -10.93 -7.46
N GLU A 127 14.33 -9.74 -8.04
CA GLU A 127 15.25 -8.71 -7.54
C GLU A 127 14.46 -7.51 -6.99
N PRO A 128 14.99 -6.79 -5.98
CA PRO A 128 14.35 -5.58 -5.48
C PRO A 128 14.08 -4.56 -6.59
N LEU A 129 12.94 -3.86 -6.49
CA LEU A 129 12.57 -2.83 -7.45
C LEU A 129 13.61 -1.71 -7.47
N SER A 130 14.11 -1.40 -8.66
CA SER A 130 15.13 -0.39 -8.92
C SER A 130 14.78 0.39 -10.18
N ARG A 131 15.44 1.53 -10.41
CA ARG A 131 15.33 2.28 -11.66
C ARG A 131 15.64 1.42 -12.89
N GLN A 132 16.54 0.45 -12.76
CA GLN A 132 16.86 -0.47 -13.86
C GLN A 132 15.65 -1.34 -14.26
N ALA A 133 14.78 -1.69 -13.31
CA ALA A 133 13.60 -2.51 -13.54
C ALA A 133 12.47 -1.78 -14.28
N PHE A 134 12.44 -0.43 -14.27
CA PHE A 134 11.38 0.38 -14.87
C PHE A 134 11.80 1.02 -16.19
N ASP A 135 10.84 1.16 -17.11
CA ASP A 135 10.90 2.21 -18.12
C ASP A 135 10.77 3.56 -17.40
N LEU A 136 11.82 4.39 -17.48
CA LEU A 136 11.89 5.67 -16.75
C LEU A 136 11.17 6.81 -17.48
N GLU A 137 10.70 6.58 -18.71
CA GLU A 137 9.71 7.44 -19.33
C GLU A 137 8.32 6.97 -18.86
N PRO A 138 7.56 7.82 -18.14
CA PRO A 138 6.25 7.43 -17.68
C PRO A 138 5.32 7.21 -18.88
N PHE A 139 4.57 6.12 -18.88
CA PHE A 139 3.60 5.84 -19.94
C PHE A 139 2.35 6.75 -19.84
N CYS A 140 2.18 7.44 -18.71
CA CYS A 140 1.11 8.38 -18.48
C CYS A 140 1.57 9.47 -17.51
N VAL A 141 1.25 10.72 -17.83
CA VAL A 141 1.46 11.90 -16.97
C VAL A 141 0.18 12.71 -16.97
N VAL A 142 -0.30 13.07 -15.78
CA VAL A 142 -1.48 13.92 -15.59
C VAL A 142 -1.09 15.15 -14.80
N ASP A 143 -1.30 16.33 -15.40
CA ASP A 143 -1.03 17.61 -14.76
C ASP A 143 -2.04 17.87 -13.63
N GLY A 144 -1.52 18.14 -12.42
CA GLY A 144 -2.32 18.51 -11.25
C GLY A 144 -2.76 19.97 -11.25
N ALA A 145 -2.27 20.77 -12.21
CA ALA A 145 -2.56 22.19 -12.37
C ALA A 145 -2.26 23.03 -11.11
N MET A 146 -1.39 22.53 -10.22
CA MET A 146 -1.11 23.11 -8.91
C MET A 146 -2.41 23.38 -8.12
N ALA A 147 -3.38 22.47 -8.25
CA ALA A 147 -4.68 22.55 -7.60
C ALA A 147 -4.87 21.37 -6.62
N LYS A 148 -5.76 21.56 -5.65
CA LYS A 148 -6.19 20.48 -4.76
C LYS A 148 -7.19 19.58 -5.50
N PRO A 149 -6.95 18.27 -5.62
CA PRO A 149 -7.86 17.35 -6.29
C PRO A 149 -9.12 17.10 -5.45
N PRO A 150 -10.19 16.56 -6.07
CA PRO A 150 -11.28 15.93 -5.33
C PRO A 150 -10.78 14.75 -4.47
N ALA A 151 -11.64 14.22 -3.60
CA ALA A 151 -11.30 13.07 -2.75
C ALA A 151 -11.01 11.80 -3.57
N ASP A 152 -11.66 11.65 -4.71
CA ASP A 152 -11.46 10.55 -5.65
C ASP A 152 -11.22 11.12 -7.05
N ILE A 153 -10.20 10.61 -7.74
CA ILE A 153 -9.88 11.00 -9.11
C ILE A 153 -9.48 9.78 -9.91
N SER A 154 -9.79 9.78 -11.20
CA SER A 154 -9.46 8.70 -12.13
C SER A 154 -8.74 9.25 -13.36
N HIS A 155 -7.75 8.50 -13.83
CA HIS A 155 -6.93 8.83 -14.99
C HIS A 155 -7.00 7.70 -16.01
N ASP A 156 -7.41 8.02 -17.23
CA ASP A 156 -7.37 7.07 -18.34
C ASP A 156 -6.00 7.11 -19.01
N CYS A 157 -5.27 6.01 -18.93
CA CYS A 157 -3.90 5.90 -19.42
C CYS A 157 -3.77 4.77 -20.45
N GLN A 158 -2.89 4.97 -21.42
CA GLN A 158 -2.54 3.94 -22.42
C GLN A 158 -1.42 3.07 -21.87
N LEU A 159 -1.79 1.89 -21.35
CA LEU A 159 -0.83 0.95 -20.79
C LEU A 159 -0.06 0.24 -21.93
N PRO A 160 1.28 0.29 -21.94
CA PRO A 160 2.08 -0.35 -22.99
C PRO A 160 1.89 -1.86 -23.05
N GLU A 161 2.18 -2.44 -24.22
CA GLU A 161 2.15 -3.90 -24.41
C GLU A 161 3.13 -4.62 -23.48
N ARG A 162 2.61 -5.62 -22.76
CA ARG A 162 3.32 -6.51 -21.84
C ARG A 162 2.65 -7.88 -21.77
N SER A 163 3.32 -8.83 -21.11
CA SER A 163 2.79 -10.17 -20.84
C SER A 163 3.26 -10.66 -19.47
N GLY A 164 2.41 -11.39 -18.75
CA GLY A 164 2.73 -11.93 -17.43
C GLY A 164 2.86 -10.87 -16.33
N TYR A 165 3.66 -11.16 -15.31
CA TYR A 165 3.80 -10.33 -14.12
C TYR A 165 4.63 -9.07 -14.39
N HIS A 166 4.07 -7.92 -14.03
CA HIS A 166 4.73 -6.63 -14.04
C HIS A 166 4.36 -5.82 -12.80
N VAL A 167 5.13 -4.76 -12.54
CA VAL A 167 4.81 -3.76 -11.53
C VAL A 167 4.60 -2.41 -12.20
N ILE A 168 3.49 -1.76 -11.85
CA ILE A 168 3.23 -0.35 -12.15
C ILE A 168 3.66 0.46 -10.94
N LEU A 169 4.41 1.54 -11.16
CA LEU A 169 4.71 2.54 -10.14
C LEU A 169 3.88 3.78 -10.45
N ALA A 170 2.93 4.10 -9.57
CA ALA A 170 2.15 5.33 -9.62
C ALA A 170 2.68 6.31 -8.58
N LEU A 171 3.05 7.49 -9.03
CA LEU A 171 3.54 8.59 -8.20
C LEU A 171 2.51 9.72 -8.19
N TRP A 172 2.33 10.32 -7.02
CA TRP A 172 1.63 11.58 -6.84
C TRP A 172 2.61 12.59 -6.25
N ASP A 173 3.07 13.55 -7.06
CA ASP A 173 3.94 14.64 -6.62
C ASP A 173 3.07 15.76 -6.02
N VAL A 174 3.28 16.06 -4.74
CA VAL A 174 2.60 17.15 -4.06
C VAL A 174 3.22 18.48 -4.49
N GLY A 175 2.39 19.47 -4.80
CA GLY A 175 2.83 20.73 -5.40
C GLY A 175 3.30 21.79 -4.40
N ASP A 176 2.91 21.69 -3.13
CA ASP A 176 3.28 22.64 -2.07
C ASP A 176 4.23 22.06 -1.01
N THR A 177 4.75 20.85 -1.24
CA THR A 177 5.79 20.20 -0.42
C THR A 177 6.89 19.61 -1.31
N ALA A 178 7.90 18.99 -0.71
CA ALA A 178 8.94 18.22 -1.41
C ALA A 178 8.68 16.70 -1.30
N ALA A 179 7.41 16.31 -1.20
CA ALA A 179 6.99 14.92 -0.98
C ALA A 179 6.26 14.33 -2.18
N THR A 180 6.48 13.04 -2.38
CA THR A 180 5.78 12.22 -3.36
C THR A 180 5.18 10.99 -2.68
N PHE A 181 3.95 10.64 -3.04
CA PHE A 181 3.32 9.40 -2.61
C PHE A 181 3.60 8.31 -3.64
N TYR A 182 4.16 7.19 -3.17
CA TYR A 182 4.54 6.05 -3.99
C TYR A 182 3.52 4.94 -3.83
N GLN A 183 2.91 4.50 -4.93
CA GLN A 183 2.00 3.37 -4.96
C GLN A 183 2.45 2.38 -6.03
N VAL A 184 2.94 1.21 -5.61
CA VAL A 184 3.21 0.11 -6.53
C VAL A 184 1.96 -0.76 -6.68
N ILE A 185 1.68 -1.19 -7.91
CA ILE A 185 0.61 -2.11 -8.25
C ILE A 185 1.22 -3.32 -8.93
N ASP A 186 0.98 -4.50 -8.36
CA ASP A 186 1.35 -5.78 -8.93
C ASP A 186 0.27 -6.22 -9.91
N VAL A 187 0.62 -6.42 -11.18
CA VAL A 187 -0.33 -6.74 -12.25
C VAL A 187 0.07 -7.98 -13.03
N ASP A 188 -0.92 -8.71 -13.54
CA ASP A 188 -0.71 -9.84 -14.45
C ASP A 188 -1.46 -9.61 -15.77
N PHE A 189 -0.70 -9.45 -16.85
CA PHE A 189 -1.21 -9.23 -18.20
C PHE A 189 -1.80 -10.50 -18.86
N ASN A 190 -1.55 -11.67 -18.27
CA ASN A 190 -2.12 -12.94 -18.72
C ASN A 190 -3.39 -13.32 -17.94
N GLY A 191 -3.73 -12.56 -16.89
CA GLY A 191 -4.91 -12.80 -16.07
C GLY A 191 -6.21 -12.49 -16.81
N SER A 192 -7.23 -13.33 -16.64
CA SER A 192 -8.61 -12.98 -16.98
C SER A 192 -9.22 -12.16 -15.85
N ASN A 193 -9.91 -11.04 -16.16
CA ASN A 193 -10.65 -10.24 -15.18
C ASN A 193 -11.73 -11.08 -14.49
N GLY A 194 -11.39 -11.69 -13.36
CA GLY A 194 -12.33 -12.27 -12.41
C GLY A 194 -12.72 -11.19 -11.41
N GLY A 195 -13.75 -10.42 -11.72
CA GLY A 195 -14.40 -9.60 -10.70
C GLY A 195 -15.04 -10.49 -9.66
N GLY A 196 -14.55 -10.44 -8.43
CA GLY A 196 -15.27 -10.89 -7.24
C GLY A 196 -15.00 -12.32 -6.79
N ASP A 197 -14.66 -12.40 -5.51
CA ASP A 197 -14.61 -13.56 -4.61
C ASP A 197 -13.33 -14.40 -4.62
N GLY A 198 -12.57 -14.23 -3.54
CA GLY A 198 -11.39 -15.01 -3.24
C GLY A 198 -11.79 -16.43 -2.86
N THR A 199 -11.51 -17.37 -3.76
CA THR A 199 -11.32 -18.77 -3.39
C THR A 199 -9.96 -19.21 -3.90
N PRO A 200 -9.07 -19.75 -3.04
CA PRO A 200 -7.84 -20.37 -3.50
C PRO A 200 -8.18 -21.51 -4.45
N GLY A 201 -7.72 -21.41 -5.70
CA GLY A 201 -7.90 -22.44 -6.71
C GLY A 201 -7.20 -23.73 -6.29
N ASP A 202 -7.99 -24.77 -6.04
CA ASP A 202 -7.50 -26.14 -5.99
C ASP A 202 -7.02 -26.55 -7.38
N SER A 203 -5.81 -27.08 -7.43
CA SER A 203 -5.20 -27.60 -8.64
C SER A 203 -5.59 -29.05 -8.79
N ASN A 204 -6.55 -29.37 -9.65
CA ASN A 204 -6.54 -30.68 -10.31
C ASN A 204 -7.27 -30.69 -11.65
N SER A 205 -6.51 -31.07 -12.67
CA SER A 205 -6.97 -31.49 -14.01
C SER A 205 -7.59 -32.90 -13.94
N PRO A 206 -8.38 -33.34 -14.93
CA PRO A 206 -9.40 -34.37 -14.75
C PRO A 206 -8.84 -35.77 -14.89
N ASP A 207 -9.32 -36.70 -14.06
CA ASP A 207 -9.28 -38.13 -14.36
C ASP A 207 -10.69 -38.69 -14.38
N THR A 208 -10.96 -39.44 -15.43
CA THR A 208 -12.24 -40.08 -15.75
C THR A 208 -12.28 -41.46 -15.11
N ASP A 209 -13.24 -41.74 -14.22
CA ASP A 209 -13.77 -43.11 -14.15
C ASP A 209 -15.19 -43.18 -13.58
N ASN A 210 -15.99 -44.01 -14.25
CA ASN A 210 -17.36 -44.38 -13.94
C ASN A 210 -17.37 -45.49 -12.88
N GLY A 211 -18.17 -45.35 -11.82
CA GLY A 211 -18.48 -46.51 -10.98
C GLY A 211 -19.23 -46.22 -9.68
N ASN A 212 -20.55 -46.15 -9.76
CA ASN A 212 -21.43 -46.34 -8.60
C ASN A 212 -21.54 -47.84 -8.27
N PRO A 213 -21.46 -48.25 -6.98
CA PRO A 213 -22.67 -48.81 -6.36
C PRO A 213 -22.83 -48.49 -4.85
N SER A 214 -23.87 -47.71 -4.55
CA SER A 214 -24.96 -47.91 -3.55
C SER A 214 -24.74 -48.64 -2.19
N PHE A 215 -25.02 -47.88 -1.11
CA PHE A 215 -25.61 -48.19 0.24
C PHE A 215 -24.72 -48.78 1.36
N PRO A 216 -24.95 -48.46 2.67
CA PRO A 216 -26.23 -48.06 3.30
C PRO A 216 -26.24 -46.76 4.14
N THR A 217 -27.46 -46.30 4.38
CA THR A 217 -27.88 -45.19 5.25
C THR A 217 -27.64 -45.51 6.73
N GLY A 218 -26.97 -44.60 7.44
CA GLY A 218 -26.84 -44.59 8.90
C GLY A 218 -27.08 -43.19 9.42
N ASP A 219 -27.95 -43.11 10.42
CA ASP A 219 -28.51 -41.93 11.07
C ASP A 219 -27.50 -41.12 11.91
N ASP A 220 -27.97 -39.92 12.27
CA ASP A 220 -27.55 -39.03 13.37
C ASP A 220 -26.20 -38.30 13.26
N CYS A 221 -26.29 -36.99 13.02
CA CYS A 221 -26.03 -35.96 14.03
C CYS A 221 -26.52 -34.60 13.50
N ASP A 222 -27.63 -34.11 14.07
CA ASP A 222 -28.14 -32.76 13.91
C ASP A 222 -27.19 -31.69 14.46
N ASP A 223 -27.36 -30.49 13.90
CA ASP A 223 -26.82 -29.19 14.26
C ASP A 223 -26.70 -28.92 15.77
N GLU A 224 -25.51 -28.49 16.20
CA GLU A 224 -25.31 -27.55 17.33
C GLU A 224 -23.99 -26.79 17.09
N ALA A 225 -23.97 -25.91 16.08
CA ALA A 225 -22.96 -24.85 15.98
C ALA A 225 -23.43 -23.63 16.79
N SER A 226 -23.60 -23.80 18.11
CA SER A 226 -23.79 -22.67 19.02
C SER A 226 -22.44 -22.13 19.49
N GLN A 227 -22.08 -20.96 18.94
CA GLN A 227 -21.44 -19.84 19.62
C GLN A 227 -20.39 -20.18 20.70
N LEU A 228 -19.14 -20.41 20.29
CA LEU A 228 -17.99 -20.24 21.17
C LEU A 228 -17.66 -18.73 21.30
N SER A 229 -18.47 -18.04 22.08
CA SER A 229 -18.09 -16.80 22.75
C SER A 229 -16.97 -17.13 23.76
N GLN A 230 -15.73 -17.15 23.30
CA GLN A 230 -14.58 -17.11 24.21
C GLN A 230 -14.47 -15.71 24.79
N THR A 231 -15.07 -15.51 25.97
CA THR A 231 -14.73 -14.44 26.89
C THR A 231 -13.30 -14.65 27.39
N THR A 232 -12.33 -14.34 26.54
CA THR A 232 -10.97 -14.04 26.99
C THR A 232 -11.03 -12.69 27.70
N SER A 233 -10.59 -12.64 28.95
CA SER A 233 -10.49 -11.40 29.71
C SER A 233 -9.62 -10.42 28.92
N LYS A 234 -10.21 -9.35 28.37
CA LYS A 234 -9.46 -8.30 27.68
C LYS A 234 -8.47 -7.68 28.67
N LEU A 235 -7.19 -7.65 28.30
CA LEU A 235 -6.14 -6.94 29.02
C LEU A 235 -6.41 -5.44 29.00
N LEU A 236 -6.07 -4.73 30.08
CA LEU A 236 -6.10 -3.27 30.06
C LEU A 236 -4.78 -2.76 29.49
N CYS A 237 -4.84 -2.17 28.30
CA CYS A 237 -3.66 -1.71 27.57
C CYS A 237 -3.59 -0.19 27.49
N ASN A 238 -2.40 0.36 27.70
CA ASN A 238 -2.08 1.78 27.59
C ASN A 238 -0.93 2.00 26.61
N ALA A 239 -0.88 3.20 26.02
CA ALA A 239 0.24 3.62 25.20
C ALA A 239 1.45 4.00 26.05
N LYS A 240 2.64 3.62 25.58
CA LYS A 240 3.90 4.07 26.17
C LYS A 240 4.11 5.56 25.93
N PRO A 241 4.75 6.30 26.86
CA PRO A 241 5.09 7.70 26.65
C PRO A 241 5.85 7.92 25.34
N PHE A 242 5.45 8.94 24.57
CA PHE A 242 6.10 9.35 23.31
C PHE A 242 6.05 8.33 22.15
N SER A 243 5.24 7.27 22.26
CA SER A 243 5.09 6.26 21.21
C SER A 243 4.23 6.71 20.02
N GLY A 244 3.42 7.77 20.18
CA GLY A 244 2.44 8.20 19.19
C GLY A 244 1.14 7.38 19.16
N ALA A 245 1.05 6.31 19.95
CA ALA A 245 -0.18 5.54 20.16
C ALA A 245 -1.03 6.14 21.29
N ASP A 246 -2.32 5.77 21.34
CA ASP A 246 -3.21 6.05 22.47
C ASP A 246 -3.76 4.76 23.11
N ALA A 247 -4.45 4.90 24.24
CA ALA A 247 -4.96 3.76 25.00
C ALA A 247 -6.07 3.01 24.26
N GLU A 248 -6.89 3.69 23.46
CA GLU A 248 -7.93 3.04 22.65
C GLU A 248 -7.28 2.15 21.60
N TRP A 249 -6.31 2.70 20.86
CA TRP A 249 -5.50 2.00 19.88
C TRP A 249 -4.79 0.78 20.47
N CYS A 250 -4.20 0.90 21.67
CA CYS A 250 -3.55 -0.22 22.34
C CYS A 250 -4.54 -1.31 22.77
N ASN A 251 -5.72 -0.95 23.29
CA ASN A 251 -6.73 -1.92 23.68
C ASN A 251 -7.30 -2.68 22.47
N GLU A 252 -7.45 -2.00 21.33
CA GLU A 252 -7.91 -2.62 20.09
C GLU A 252 -6.87 -3.56 19.49
N ASN A 253 -5.60 -3.18 19.43
CA ASN A 253 -4.56 -4.02 18.80
C ASN A 253 -4.15 -5.21 19.68
N CYS A 254 -3.99 -5.00 21.00
CA CYS A 254 -3.50 -6.05 21.89
C CYS A 254 -4.57 -7.11 22.23
N ASN A 255 -5.86 -6.79 22.17
CA ASN A 255 -6.95 -7.71 22.52
C ASN A 255 -7.69 -8.35 21.33
N GLN A 256 -7.10 -8.32 20.13
CA GLN A 256 -7.66 -8.99 18.95
C GLN A 256 -7.15 -10.43 18.78
N VAL A 257 -7.76 -11.19 17.86
CA VAL A 257 -7.36 -12.57 17.53
C VAL A 257 -6.98 -12.63 16.04
N PRO A 258 -5.71 -12.94 15.71
CA PRO A 258 -4.57 -13.13 16.61
C PRO A 258 -4.14 -11.82 17.29
N SER A 259 -3.65 -11.91 18.52
CA SER A 259 -3.22 -10.72 19.28
C SER A 259 -1.97 -10.11 18.65
N PHE A 260 -1.99 -8.80 18.39
CA PHE A 260 -0.84 -8.04 17.95
C PHE A 260 -0.60 -6.89 18.93
N CYS A 261 0.32 -7.08 19.86
CA CYS A 261 0.64 -6.08 20.87
C CYS A 261 2.08 -5.58 20.70
N PRO A 262 2.29 -4.45 19.97
CA PRO A 262 3.63 -3.92 19.73
C PRO A 262 4.25 -3.46 21.05
N LYS A 263 5.26 -4.19 21.53
CA LYS A 263 5.90 -3.94 22.82
C LYS A 263 6.57 -2.57 22.90
N ASP A 264 6.88 -1.93 21.78
CA ASP A 264 7.48 -0.60 21.72
C ASP A 264 6.43 0.52 21.83
N LEU A 265 5.16 0.21 21.56
CA LEU A 265 4.06 1.18 21.56
C LEU A 265 3.10 1.01 22.74
N CYS A 266 2.85 -0.22 23.18
CA CYS A 266 1.84 -0.54 24.17
C CYS A 266 2.38 -1.30 25.38
N GLU A 267 1.74 -1.12 26.53
CA GLU A 267 1.89 -1.92 27.75
C GLU A 267 0.52 -2.37 28.26
N CYS A 268 0.38 -3.65 28.63
CA CYS A 268 -0.90 -4.27 29.02
C CYS A 268 -0.78 -4.99 30.37
N GLN A 269 -1.84 -4.92 31.19
CA GLN A 269 -1.97 -5.61 32.48
C GLN A 269 -3.13 -6.60 32.47
#